data_AF-A0A255TD80-F1
#
_entry.id   AF-A0A255TD80-F1
#
_cell.length_a   1.000
_cell.length_b   1.000
_cell.length_c   1.000
_cell.angle_alpha   90.00
_cell.angle_beta   90.00
_cell.angle_gamma   90.00
#
_symmetry.space_group_name_H-M   'P 1'
#
loop_
_entity.id
_entity.type
_entity.pdbx_description
1 polymer ?
#
loop_
_entity_poly.entity_id
_entity_poly.type
_entity_poly.pdbx_seq_one_letter_code
_entity_poly.pdbx_strand_id
1 'polypeptide(L)'
;MIIIESKRKKLENILKKYPGALIVDVTSKATDGLVKLSPFYPHGNIPVPFSEGYAATCVEGIWQGLKVFENEGIDISMFLNDTMKDIKRTVRKHGRVLGHWNQGLCRRALSI
;
A
#
# COMPACT_ATOMS: atom_id res chain seq x y z
N MET A 1 16.58 16.12 -6.22
CA MET A 1 15.98 16.52 -4.92
C MET A 1 14.47 16.33 -5.02
N ILE A 2 13.83 15.61 -4.11
CA ILE A 2 12.37 15.45 -4.08
C ILE A 2 11.81 16.51 -3.14
N ILE A 3 10.84 17.30 -3.62
CA ILE A 3 10.19 18.37 -2.85
C ILE A 3 8.75 17.96 -2.58
N ILE A 4 8.34 17.98 -1.31
CA ILE A 4 6.98 17.65 -0.88
C ILE A 4 6.20 18.95 -0.69
N GLU A 5 5.08 19.09 -1.39
CA GLU A 5 4.15 20.22 -1.25
C GLU A 5 2.72 19.73 -1.00
N SER A 6 1.89 20.60 -0.40
CA SER A 6 0.49 20.28 -0.14
C SER A 6 -0.32 20.18 -1.43
N LYS A 7 -1.10 19.11 -1.58
CA LYS A 7 -2.07 18.91 -2.68
C LYS A 7 -3.08 20.07 -2.83
N ARG A 8 -3.32 20.86 -1.76
CA ARG A 8 -4.24 22.01 -1.79
C ARG A 8 -3.71 23.19 -2.61
N LYS A 9 -2.42 23.23 -2.92
CA LYS A 9 -1.83 24.31 -3.73
C LYS A 9 -2.13 24.09 -5.20
N LYS A 10 -2.46 25.17 -5.92
CA LYS A 10 -2.54 25.16 -7.38
C LYS A 10 -1.18 24.86 -7.99
N LEU A 11 -1.18 24.10 -9.08
CA LEU A 11 0.03 23.72 -9.82
C LEU A 11 0.88 24.93 -10.21
N GLU A 12 0.23 25.99 -10.70
CA GLU A 12 0.86 27.24 -11.12
C GLU A 12 1.72 27.86 -10.00
N ASN A 13 1.25 27.82 -8.76
CA ASN A 13 1.98 28.38 -7.62
C ASN A 13 3.20 27.52 -7.24
N ILE A 14 3.11 26.20 -7.45
CA ILE A 14 4.23 25.29 -7.24
C ILE A 14 5.32 25.56 -8.29
N LEU A 15 4.94 25.73 -9.56
CA LEU A 15 5.87 26.04 -10.64
C LEU A 15 6.51 27.43 -10.52
N LYS A 16 5.77 28.43 -10.01
CA LYS A 16 6.33 29.75 -9.67
C LYS A 16 7.37 29.65 -8.56
N LYS A 17 7.10 28.84 -7.53
CA LYS A 17 8.01 28.64 -6.39
C LYS A 17 9.24 27.81 -6.77
N TYR A 18 9.08 26.86 -7.68
CA TYR A 18 10.15 25.99 -8.18
C TYR A 18 10.19 26.01 -9.71
N PRO A 19 10.78 27.06 -10.32
CA PRO A 19 10.93 27.15 -11.76
C PRO A 19 11.70 25.94 -12.30
N GLY A 20 11.19 25.31 -13.35
CA GLY A 20 11.78 24.11 -13.96
C GLY A 20 11.46 22.79 -13.25
N ALA A 21 10.63 22.79 -12.21
CA ALA A 21 10.19 21.56 -11.57
C ALA A 21 9.27 20.73 -12.49
N LEU A 22 9.53 19.42 -12.58
CA LEU A 22 8.64 18.46 -13.22
C LEU A 22 7.61 17.98 -12.20
N ILE A 23 6.32 18.05 -12.55
CA ILE A 23 5.23 17.57 -11.70
C ILE A 23 4.76 16.22 -12.24
N VAL A 24 4.82 15.22 -11.37
CA VAL A 24 4.58 13.81 -11.71
C VAL A 24 3.41 13.29 -10.87
N ASP A 25 2.39 12.73 -11.54
CA ASP A 25 1.27 12.05 -10.88
C ASP A 25 1.61 10.57 -10.68
N VAL A 26 1.73 10.15 -9.42
CA VAL A 26 1.98 8.74 -9.04
C VAL A 26 0.74 8.07 -8.44
N THR A 27 -0.43 8.70 -8.57
CA THR A 27 -1.67 8.14 -8.06
C THR A 27 -2.15 6.97 -8.92
N SER A 28 -3.07 6.18 -8.39
CA SER A 28 -3.74 5.11 -9.16
C SER A 28 -4.62 5.63 -10.31
N LYS A 29 -4.72 6.95 -10.47
CA LYS A 29 -5.48 7.62 -11.53
C LYS A 29 -4.59 8.28 -12.58
N ALA A 30 -3.27 8.19 -12.44
CA ALA A 30 -2.35 8.71 -13.43
C ALA A 30 -2.67 8.10 -14.81
N THR A 31 -2.68 8.94 -15.84
CA THR A 31 -3.04 8.54 -17.21
C THR A 31 -1.84 8.09 -18.04
N ASP A 32 -0.63 8.24 -17.49
CA ASP A 32 0.63 7.86 -18.12
C ASP A 32 1.24 6.61 -17.45
N GLY A 33 2.48 6.29 -17.82
CA GLY A 33 3.20 5.14 -17.27
C GLY A 33 3.51 5.23 -15.78
N LEU A 34 3.35 6.40 -15.15
CA LEU A 34 3.69 6.63 -13.74
C LEU A 34 2.65 6.04 -12.80
N VAL A 35 1.49 5.62 -13.32
CA VAL A 35 0.50 4.79 -12.60
C VAL A 35 1.14 3.53 -12.00
N LYS A 36 2.21 3.00 -12.62
CA LYS A 36 2.98 1.84 -12.13
C LYS A 36 3.67 2.09 -10.78
N LEU A 37 3.89 3.35 -10.41
CA LEU A 37 4.44 3.73 -9.11
C LEU A 37 3.38 3.76 -8.02
N SER A 38 2.10 3.59 -8.37
CA SER A 38 1.03 3.47 -7.40
C SER A 38 1.14 2.14 -6.63
N PRO A 39 0.96 2.13 -5.30
CA PRO A 39 0.94 0.88 -4.53
C PRO A 39 -0.23 -0.04 -4.89
N PHE A 40 -1.25 0.49 -5.56
CA PHE A 40 -2.41 -0.25 -6.08
C PHE A 40 -2.17 -0.84 -7.47
N TYR A 41 -1.03 -0.57 -8.11
CA TYR A 41 -0.76 -1.11 -9.43
C TYR A 41 -0.52 -2.63 -9.33
N PRO A 42 -1.22 -3.45 -10.12
CA PRO A 42 -1.12 -4.91 -10.06
C PRO A 42 0.13 -5.39 -10.79
N HIS A 43 1.31 -5.22 -10.19
CA HIS A 43 2.57 -5.74 -10.77
C HIS A 43 2.56 -7.27 -10.88
N GLY A 44 1.87 -7.94 -9.97
CA GLY A 44 1.88 -9.41 -9.87
C GLY A 44 3.19 -9.96 -9.33
N ASN A 45 3.14 -11.19 -8.83
CA ASN A 45 4.32 -11.96 -8.40
C ASN A 45 5.25 -11.20 -7.41
N ILE A 46 4.72 -10.28 -6.61
CA ILE A 46 5.52 -9.57 -5.61
C ILE A 46 5.71 -10.50 -4.41
N PRO A 47 6.93 -10.88 -4.02
CA PRO A 47 7.14 -11.78 -2.89
C PRO A 47 6.65 -11.14 -1.59
N VAL A 48 5.92 -11.92 -0.79
CA VAL A 48 5.40 -11.47 0.50
C VAL A 48 6.51 -11.57 1.56
N PRO A 49 6.85 -10.48 2.26
CA PRO A 49 7.87 -10.51 3.31
C PRO A 49 7.55 -11.53 4.39
N PHE A 50 8.58 -12.27 4.81
CA PHE A 50 8.51 -13.29 5.87
C PHE A 50 7.58 -14.49 5.57
N SER A 51 7.04 -14.60 4.34
CA SER A 51 6.16 -15.70 3.93
C SER A 51 6.71 -16.36 2.67
N GLU A 52 7.57 -17.36 2.84
CA GLU A 52 8.18 -18.08 1.72
C GLU A 52 7.12 -18.77 0.86
N GLY A 53 7.27 -18.68 -0.47
CA GLY A 53 6.31 -19.23 -1.43
C GLY A 53 5.05 -18.39 -1.67
N TYR A 54 4.83 -17.31 -0.91
CA TYR A 54 3.71 -16.40 -1.13
C TYR A 54 4.09 -15.22 -2.03
N ALA A 55 3.19 -14.90 -2.94
CA ALA A 55 3.28 -13.73 -3.79
C ALA A 55 1.95 -12.96 -3.81
N ALA A 56 2.03 -11.66 -4.07
CA ALA A 56 0.89 -10.77 -4.11
C ALA A 56 0.77 -10.03 -5.45
N THR A 57 -0.46 -9.63 -5.75
CA THR A 57 -0.83 -8.87 -6.94
C THR A 57 -0.32 -7.44 -6.89
N CYS A 58 -0.37 -6.78 -5.73
CA CYS A 58 0.10 -5.40 -5.55
C CYS A 58 0.71 -5.15 -4.15
N VAL A 59 1.40 -4.01 -4.00
CA VAL A 59 2.04 -3.60 -2.74
C VAL A 59 1.01 -3.32 -1.65
N GLU A 60 -0.13 -2.69 -1.99
CA GLU A 60 -1.21 -2.46 -1.03
C GLU A 60 -1.80 -3.78 -0.51
N GLY A 61 -1.89 -4.81 -1.36
CA GLY A 61 -2.37 -6.14 -0.97
C GLY A 61 -1.49 -6.77 0.11
N ILE A 62 -0.17 -6.67 -0.04
CA ILE A 62 0.79 -7.10 1.00
C ILE A 62 0.56 -6.30 2.29
N TRP A 63 0.48 -4.98 2.18
CA TRP A 63 0.34 -4.10 3.35
C TRP A 63 -0.97 -4.35 4.11
N GLN A 64 -2.06 -4.61 3.41
CA GLN A 64 -3.37 -4.86 4.03
C GLN A 64 -3.49 -6.30 4.53
N GLY A 65 -2.95 -7.27 3.78
CA GLY A 65 -2.96 -8.68 4.18
C GLY A 65 -2.12 -8.94 5.42
N LEU A 66 -0.93 -8.34 5.52
CA LEU A 66 -0.06 -8.51 6.69
C LEU A 66 -0.50 -7.68 7.90
N LYS A 67 -1.48 -6.79 7.76
CA LYS A 67 -1.96 -5.97 8.88
C LYS A 67 -2.69 -6.85 9.90
N VAL A 68 -2.34 -6.70 11.18
CA VAL A 68 -2.96 -7.42 12.29
C VAL A 68 -3.77 -6.44 13.12
N PHE A 69 -4.98 -6.85 13.46
CA PHE A 69 -5.89 -6.13 14.33
C PHE A 69 -6.16 -6.93 15.60
N GLU A 70 -6.74 -6.29 16.62
CA GLU A 70 -7.07 -6.96 17.88
C GLU A 70 -8.10 -8.09 17.72
N ASN A 71 -9.01 -7.98 16.74
CA ASN A 71 -10.05 -8.97 16.48
C ASN A 71 -9.76 -9.84 15.24
N GLU A 72 -8.65 -9.61 14.53
CA GLU A 72 -8.37 -10.30 13.26
C GLU A 72 -6.86 -10.38 12.97
N GLY A 73 -6.40 -11.57 12.58
CA GLY A 73 -5.01 -11.80 12.17
C GLY A 73 -4.67 -11.24 10.79
N ILE A 74 -3.68 -11.85 10.15
CA ILE A 74 -3.39 -11.58 8.74
C ILE A 74 -4.55 -12.06 7.84
N ASP A 75 -4.68 -11.46 6.67
CA ASP A 75 -5.65 -11.84 5.65
C ASP A 75 -4.94 -12.12 4.32
N ILE A 76 -4.68 -13.40 4.06
CA ILE A 76 -3.96 -13.88 2.86
C ILE A 76 -4.78 -13.60 1.58
N SER A 77 -6.12 -13.49 1.69
CA SER A 77 -6.96 -13.19 0.52
C SER A 77 -6.63 -11.83 -0.09
N MET A 78 -6.08 -10.90 0.69
CA MET A 78 -5.64 -9.59 0.21
C MET A 78 -4.46 -9.66 -0.75
N PHE A 79 -3.64 -10.71 -0.69
CA PHE A 79 -2.50 -10.88 -1.60
C PHE A 79 -2.97 -11.11 -3.03
N LEU A 80 -4.11 -11.80 -3.21
CA LEU A 80 -4.64 -12.16 -4.52
C LEU A 80 -5.68 -11.17 -5.06
N ASN A 81 -5.98 -10.09 -4.33
CA ASN A 81 -6.98 -9.10 -4.76
C ASN A 81 -6.48 -8.29 -5.96
N ASP A 82 -6.96 -8.65 -7.15
CA ASP A 82 -6.68 -8.00 -8.43
C ASP A 82 -7.69 -6.90 -8.79
N THR A 83 -8.88 -6.94 -8.18
CA THR A 83 -9.94 -5.94 -8.40
C THR A 83 -9.70 -4.62 -7.66
N MET A 84 -8.82 -4.62 -6.65
CA MET A 84 -8.58 -3.52 -5.71
C MET A 84 -9.81 -3.07 -4.91
N LYS A 85 -10.94 -3.78 -5.04
CA LYS A 85 -12.17 -3.51 -4.28
C LYS A 85 -12.00 -3.98 -2.84
N ASP A 86 -12.47 -3.16 -1.90
CA ASP A 86 -12.48 -3.45 -0.47
C ASP A 86 -11.13 -3.88 0.13
N ILE A 87 -10.02 -3.54 -0.54
CA ILE A 87 -8.66 -3.89 -0.12
C ILE A 87 -8.28 -3.24 1.22
N LYS A 88 -8.95 -2.13 1.58
CA LYS A 88 -8.64 -1.40 2.81
C LYS A 88 -9.34 -2.02 4.01
N ARG A 89 -8.56 -2.70 4.85
CA ARG A 89 -8.98 -3.15 6.18
C ARG A 89 -8.87 -1.98 7.17
N THR A 90 -9.98 -1.64 7.84
CA THR A 90 -10.11 -0.43 8.70
C THR A 90 -10.38 -0.75 10.16
N VAL A 91 -9.98 0.15 11.06
CA VAL A 91 -10.14 -0.03 12.51
C VAL A 91 -11.60 -0.11 12.97
N ARG A 92 -12.52 0.50 12.22
CA ARG A 92 -13.96 0.45 12.53
C ARG A 92 -14.54 -0.96 12.40
N LYS A 93 -14.02 -1.76 11.47
CA LYS A 93 -14.52 -3.12 11.20
C LYS A 93 -13.71 -4.17 11.95
N HIS A 94 -12.39 -4.01 12.02
CA HIS A 94 -11.47 -5.06 12.49
C HIS A 94 -10.89 -4.79 13.89
N GLY A 95 -11.16 -3.62 14.48
CA GLY A 95 -10.62 -3.19 15.77
C GLY A 95 -9.29 -2.43 15.66
N ARG A 96 -8.61 -2.19 16.78
CA ARG A 96 -7.33 -1.47 16.81
C ARG A 96 -6.23 -2.22 16.05
N VAL A 97 -5.39 -1.50 15.29
CA VAL A 97 -4.19 -2.07 14.65
C VAL A 97 -3.14 -2.43 15.70
N LEU A 98 -2.71 -3.70 15.71
CA LEU A 98 -1.63 -4.20 16.54
C LEU A 98 -0.26 -4.12 15.84
N GLY A 99 -0.26 -4.03 14.51
CA GLY A 99 0.92 -3.84 13.69
C GLY A 99 0.81 -4.59 12.36
N HIS A 100 1.97 -4.91 11.77
CA HIS A 100 2.08 -5.81 10.64
C HIS A 100 2.81 -7.06 11.06
N TRP A 101 2.35 -8.21 10.58
CA TRP A 101 2.97 -9.49 10.87
C TRP A 101 4.45 -9.47 10.49
N ASN A 102 5.28 -9.91 11.44
CA ASN A 102 6.73 -10.02 11.34
C ASN A 102 7.21 -11.11 12.31
N GLN A 103 8.49 -11.48 12.22
CA GLN A 103 9.10 -12.49 13.10
C GLN A 103 9.02 -12.16 14.60
N GLY A 104 8.83 -10.89 14.99
CA GLY A 104 8.72 -10.45 16.40
C GLY A 104 7.32 -10.52 17.00
N LEU A 105 6.27 -10.35 16.19
CA LEU A 105 4.86 -10.58 16.56
C LEU A 105 4.52 -12.09 16.71
N CYS A 106 5.47 -12.95 16.36
CA CYS A 106 5.40 -14.41 16.29
C CYS A 106 5.11 -15.15 17.62
N ARG A 107 4.96 -14.49 18.77
CA ARG A 107 4.80 -15.24 20.03
C ARG A 107 3.39 -15.74 20.33
N ARG A 108 2.34 -15.34 19.59
CA ARG A 108 0.96 -15.77 19.94
C ARG A 108 -0.04 -16.09 18.82
N ALA A 109 0.31 -16.01 17.54
CA ALA A 109 -0.68 -16.33 16.51
C ALA A 109 -0.07 -16.96 15.26
N LEU A 110 -0.44 -18.22 15.06
CA LEU A 110 -0.49 -18.98 13.81
C LEU A 110 0.86 -19.23 13.11
N SER A 111 1.25 -20.51 13.11
CA SER A 111 1.99 -21.10 12.00
C SER A 111 1.16 -20.86 10.74
N ILE A 112 1.70 -20.11 9.80
CA ILE A 112 1.19 -19.99 8.42
C ILE A 112 1.78 -21.16 7.63
#